data_AF-A0A1F9PKS2-F1
#
_entry.id   AF-A0A1F9PKS2-F1
#
_cell.length_a   1.000
_cell.length_b   1.000
_cell.length_c   1.000
_cell.angle_alpha   90.00
_cell.angle_beta   90.00
_cell.angle_gamma   90.00
#
_symmetry.space_group_name_H-M   'P 1'
#
loop_
_entity.id
_entity.type
_entity.pdbx_description
1 polymer ?
#
loop_
_entity_poly.entity_id
_entity_poly.type
_entity_poly.pdbx_seq_one_letter_code
_entity_poly.pdbx_strand_id
1 'polypeptide(L)'
;MYFLLALALLLAGCDIRKDLDEFGSMSRAHASSAYLVYFGPAPVTPSGSYRAMAGFLPLANDFSKVGPFPLFIASSPEPMLRLVQRLVSIDPGVIEPLGLTNPFPHGTVVLSLRQQGDLVMVDLSRQAARQKNFLVRRAMIMSLGHLLEQFPGVKRVMVSAEGVPLTTFGGMTFRPGSLQVVSPGPPRPVGVVGSWSGSGGKVEEIAVWFDRPVTVSDFHLRDDVGHVIIGEIKRQPFDLGVRLQPASSPVLREGMRVHVVWKAVDALGAVGQGESTFHLRHLPTTTH
;
A
#
# COMPACT_ATOMS: atom_id res chain seq x y z
N MET A 1 1.51 26.17 55.07
CA MET A 1 0.82 26.96 54.02
C MET A 1 1.93 27.74 53.33
N TYR A 2 2.64 27.20 52.35
CA TYR A 2 2.20 26.95 50.97
C TYR A 2 2.67 25.59 50.44
N PHE A 3 1.78 24.98 49.68
CA PHE A 3 1.85 23.64 49.12
C PHE A 3 2.57 23.66 47.77
N LEU A 4 3.32 22.59 47.49
CA LEU A 4 3.87 22.16 46.22
C LEU A 4 3.06 22.58 44.98
N LEU A 5 3.72 23.28 44.04
CA LEU A 5 3.28 23.32 42.64
C LEU A 5 4.29 22.52 41.80
N ALA A 6 4.17 21.20 41.86
CA ALA A 6 4.91 20.28 41.01
C ALA A 6 4.10 19.97 39.75
N LEU A 7 4.70 20.28 38.60
CA LEU A 7 4.70 19.44 37.40
C LEU A 7 3.34 18.89 36.92
N ALA A 8 2.56 19.73 36.24
CA ALA A 8 1.47 19.30 35.35
C ALA A 8 1.91 19.47 33.89
N LEU A 9 2.87 18.65 33.47
CA LEU A 9 3.29 18.48 32.08
C LEU A 9 3.33 16.98 31.84
N LEU A 10 2.19 16.38 31.50
CA LEU A 10 2.06 15.05 30.89
C LEU A 10 0.59 14.76 30.58
N LEU A 11 0.34 14.28 29.36
CA LEU A 11 -0.90 13.66 28.85
C LEU A 11 -1.99 14.55 28.23
N ALA A 12 -1.61 15.47 27.33
CA ALA A 12 -2.45 15.74 26.15
C ALA A 12 -2.05 14.77 25.03
N GLY A 13 -2.10 13.46 25.30
CA GLY A 13 -2.13 12.48 24.22
C GLY A 13 -3.53 12.49 23.66
N CYS A 14 -3.75 13.12 22.51
CA CYS A 14 -4.97 12.91 21.73
C CYS A 14 -5.17 11.40 21.61
N ASP A 15 -6.20 10.89 22.25
CA ASP A 15 -6.53 9.47 22.23
C ASP A 15 -7.14 9.16 20.85
N ILE A 16 -6.28 8.98 19.84
CA ILE A 16 -6.59 8.60 18.45
C ILE A 16 -7.27 7.20 18.40
N ARG A 17 -7.66 6.62 19.54
CA ARG A 17 -8.32 5.31 19.64
C ARG A 17 -9.83 5.34 19.42
N LYS A 18 -10.49 6.51 19.40
CA LYS A 18 -11.97 6.59 19.46
C LYS A 18 -12.74 6.68 18.12
N ASP A 19 -12.10 6.77 16.97
CA ASP A 19 -12.81 7.12 15.71
C ASP A 19 -13.22 5.92 14.82
N LEU A 20 -13.40 4.73 15.39
CA LEU A 20 -13.87 3.56 14.61
C LEU A 20 -15.40 3.53 14.42
N ASP A 21 -16.15 4.39 15.12
CA ASP A 21 -17.62 4.43 15.08
C ASP A 21 -18.17 4.97 13.74
N GLU A 22 -17.36 5.65 12.92
CA GLU A 22 -17.77 6.16 11.60
C GLU A 22 -17.99 5.05 10.54
N PHE A 23 -17.43 3.85 10.74
CA PHE A 23 -17.37 2.80 9.70
C PHE A 23 -18.41 1.68 9.84
N GLY A 24 -19.36 1.80 10.76
CA GLY A 24 -20.37 0.77 11.02
C GLY A 24 -19.78 -0.49 11.66
N SER A 25 -20.30 -1.68 11.33
CA SER A 25 -19.70 -2.92 11.86
C SER A 25 -18.32 -3.15 11.26
N MET A 26 -17.39 -3.68 12.06
CA MET A 26 -15.99 -3.83 11.69
C MET A 26 -15.61 -5.31 11.69
N SER A 27 -14.86 -5.77 10.69
CA SER A 27 -14.38 -7.16 10.57
C SER A 27 -12.88 -7.19 10.29
N ARG A 28 -12.18 -8.24 10.71
CA ARG A 28 -10.76 -8.40 10.35
C ARG A 28 -10.65 -8.97 8.93
N ALA A 29 -9.77 -8.41 8.11
CA ALA A 29 -9.47 -8.99 6.80
C ALA A 29 -8.87 -10.40 6.92
N HIS A 30 -9.20 -11.29 5.99
CA HIS A 30 -8.63 -12.62 5.91
C HIS A 30 -7.24 -12.57 5.25
N ALA A 31 -6.19 -12.79 6.04
CA ALA A 31 -4.80 -12.71 5.58
C ALA A 31 -4.28 -14.05 5.03
N SER A 32 -3.46 -13.97 3.98
CA SER A 32 -2.62 -15.10 3.55
C SER A 32 -1.47 -15.34 4.54
N SER A 33 -0.89 -16.54 4.52
CA SER A 33 0.30 -16.85 5.33
C SER A 33 1.46 -15.90 5.03
N ALA A 34 1.68 -15.58 3.75
CA ALA A 34 2.73 -14.64 3.36
C ALA A 34 2.47 -13.24 3.93
N TYR A 35 1.22 -12.76 3.91
CA TYR A 35 0.89 -11.47 4.52
C TYR A 35 1.23 -11.46 6.02
N LEU A 36 0.83 -12.50 6.76
CA LEU A 36 1.09 -12.60 8.20
C LEU A 36 2.59 -12.57 8.53
N VAL A 37 3.43 -13.20 7.69
CA VAL A 37 4.89 -13.22 7.86
C VAL A 37 5.50 -11.82 7.74
N TYR A 38 5.05 -11.00 6.77
CA TYR A 38 5.70 -9.72 6.46
C TYR A 38 5.02 -8.51 7.07
N PHE A 39 3.74 -8.60 7.44
CA PHE A 39 2.95 -7.47 7.92
C PHE A 39 2.21 -7.74 9.24
N GLY A 40 2.25 -8.97 9.76
CA GLY A 40 1.54 -9.35 10.98
C GLY A 40 0.03 -9.51 10.77
N PRO A 41 -0.75 -9.50 11.85
CA PRO A 41 -2.21 -9.64 11.79
C PRO A 41 -2.86 -8.59 10.87
N ALA A 42 -3.80 -9.03 10.04
CA ALA A 42 -4.52 -8.12 9.15
C ALA A 42 -5.27 -7.03 9.94
N PRO A 43 -5.38 -5.80 9.40
CA PRO A 43 -6.10 -4.71 10.05
C PRO A 43 -7.59 -4.97 10.10
N VAL A 44 -8.28 -4.14 10.87
CA VAL A 44 -9.74 -4.14 10.92
C VAL A 44 -10.27 -3.26 9.79
N THR A 45 -11.32 -3.73 9.13
CA THR A 45 -11.90 -3.12 7.94
C THR A 45 -13.38 -2.82 8.14
N PRO A 46 -13.94 -1.79 7.47
CA PRO A 46 -15.37 -1.54 7.42
C PRO A 46 -16.14 -2.80 7.00
N SER A 47 -17.41 -2.92 7.42
CA SER A 47 -18.22 -4.12 7.24
C SER A 47 -18.14 -4.69 5.82
N GLY A 48 -17.70 -5.94 5.72
CA GLY A 48 -17.38 -6.60 4.46
C GLY A 48 -16.32 -7.68 4.67
N SER A 49 -16.25 -8.66 3.77
CA SER A 49 -15.18 -9.67 3.82
C SER A 49 -14.04 -9.21 2.92
N TYR A 50 -12.90 -8.85 3.50
CA TYR A 50 -11.70 -8.44 2.76
C TYR A 50 -10.63 -9.52 2.82
N ARG A 51 -9.77 -9.59 1.80
CA ARG A 51 -8.53 -10.38 1.83
C ARG A 51 -7.32 -9.47 1.89
N ALA A 52 -6.35 -9.86 2.71
CA ALA A 52 -5.04 -9.23 2.80
C ALA A 52 -3.97 -10.20 2.28
N MET A 53 -3.21 -9.78 1.27
CA MET A 53 -2.19 -10.62 0.62
C MET A 53 -0.88 -9.85 0.48
N ALA A 54 0.24 -10.57 0.42
CA ALA A 54 1.53 -9.96 0.13
C ALA A 54 1.76 -9.96 -1.39
N GLY A 55 1.81 -8.79 -2.01
CA GLY A 55 2.47 -8.63 -3.29
C GLY A 55 3.99 -8.61 -3.09
N PHE A 56 4.76 -9.02 -4.10
CA PHE A 56 6.21 -8.94 -4.05
C PHE A 56 6.71 -8.18 -5.27
N LEU A 57 7.30 -7.02 -5.04
CA LEU A 57 7.78 -6.13 -6.09
C LEU A 57 9.31 -6.07 -6.07
N PRO A 58 9.98 -6.03 -7.23
CA PRO A 58 11.43 -5.89 -7.27
C PRO A 58 11.92 -4.60 -6.63
N LEU A 59 13.13 -4.64 -6.06
CA LEU A 59 13.83 -3.45 -5.65
C LEU A 59 14.31 -2.66 -6.87
N ALA A 60 14.20 -1.34 -6.82
CA ALA A 60 14.62 -0.45 -7.91
C ALA A 60 16.14 -0.54 -8.20
N ASN A 61 16.95 -0.86 -7.19
CA ASN A 61 18.41 -0.98 -7.30
C ASN A 61 18.93 -2.43 -7.39
N ASP A 62 18.06 -3.44 -7.23
CA ASP A 62 18.45 -4.84 -7.21
C ASP A 62 17.28 -5.75 -7.65
N PHE A 63 17.13 -5.95 -8.96
CA PHE A 63 16.08 -6.79 -9.55
C PHE A 63 16.21 -8.28 -9.23
N SER A 64 17.26 -8.71 -8.51
CA SER A 64 17.36 -10.07 -7.98
C SER A 64 16.61 -10.27 -6.67
N LYS A 65 16.22 -9.17 -6.01
CA LYS A 65 15.49 -9.14 -4.74
C LYS A 65 14.12 -8.52 -4.91
N VAL A 66 13.22 -8.89 -4.01
CA VAL A 66 11.88 -8.31 -3.93
C VAL A 66 11.58 -7.82 -2.52
N GLY A 67 10.82 -6.74 -2.42
CA GLY A 67 10.21 -6.31 -1.17
C GLY A 67 8.71 -6.68 -1.14
N PRO A 68 8.18 -7.04 0.04
CA PRO A 68 6.76 -7.28 0.19
C PRO A 68 5.98 -5.96 0.14
N PHE A 69 4.77 -5.99 -0.42
CA PHE A 69 3.82 -4.88 -0.49
C PHE A 69 2.41 -5.36 -0.13
N PRO A 70 1.69 -4.69 0.79
CA PRO A 70 0.38 -5.18 1.22
C PRO A 70 -0.69 -4.91 0.17
N LEU A 71 -1.45 -5.94 -0.19
CA LEU A 71 -2.57 -5.87 -1.12
C LEU A 71 -3.87 -6.22 -0.42
N PHE A 72 -4.88 -5.37 -0.60
CA PHE A 72 -6.22 -5.58 -0.06
C PHE A 72 -7.24 -5.63 -1.20
N ILE A 73 -8.13 -6.61 -1.15
CA ILE A 73 -9.31 -6.66 -2.02
C ILE A 73 -10.56 -7.00 -1.22
N ALA A 74 -11.69 -6.42 -1.61
CA ALA A 74 -12.99 -6.90 -1.17
C ALA A 74 -13.24 -8.31 -1.70
N SER A 75 -14.09 -9.06 -1.02
CA SER A 75 -14.54 -10.38 -1.50
C SER A 75 -15.16 -10.25 -2.88
N SER A 76 -14.74 -11.16 -3.76
CA SER A 76 -15.11 -11.18 -5.16
C SER A 76 -15.23 -12.64 -5.61
N PRO A 77 -16.08 -12.96 -6.60
CA PRO A 77 -16.09 -14.27 -7.25
C PRO A 77 -14.74 -14.64 -7.89
N GLU A 78 -13.93 -13.65 -8.28
CA GLU A 78 -12.65 -13.84 -8.99
C GLU A 78 -11.48 -13.17 -8.25
N PRO A 79 -11.14 -13.62 -7.02
CA PRO A 79 -10.17 -12.93 -6.18
C PRO A 79 -8.76 -12.94 -6.79
N MET A 80 -8.35 -14.03 -7.45
CA MET A 80 -7.05 -14.11 -8.13
C MET A 80 -6.92 -13.05 -9.22
N LEU A 81 -7.94 -12.92 -10.09
CA LEU A 81 -7.93 -11.94 -11.17
C LEU A 81 -7.85 -10.52 -10.63
N ARG A 82 -8.67 -10.18 -9.63
CA ARG A 82 -8.68 -8.86 -8.99
C ARG A 82 -7.32 -8.48 -8.38
N LEU A 83 -6.67 -9.42 -7.69
CA LEU A 83 -5.36 -9.19 -7.08
C LEU A 83 -4.26 -9.06 -8.12
N VAL A 84 -4.27 -9.87 -9.18
CA VAL A 84 -3.31 -9.73 -10.28
C VAL A 84 -3.49 -8.40 -11.00
N GLN A 85 -4.73 -7.99 -11.28
CA GLN A 85 -5.03 -6.66 -11.84
C GLN A 85 -4.51 -5.55 -10.92
N ARG A 86 -4.72 -5.67 -9.61
CA ARG A 86 -4.20 -4.70 -8.64
C ARG A 86 -2.69 -4.63 -8.63
N LEU A 87 -2.00 -5.77 -8.67
CA LEU A 87 -0.53 -5.86 -8.71
C LEU A 87 0.05 -5.25 -9.99
N VAL A 88 -0.58 -5.50 -11.15
CA VAL A 88 -0.14 -4.96 -12.45
C VAL A 88 -0.29 -3.44 -12.48
N SER A 89 -1.38 -2.92 -11.91
CA SER A 89 -1.76 -1.51 -11.96
C SER A 89 -1.37 -0.70 -10.73
N ILE A 90 -0.37 -1.15 -9.93
CA ILE A 90 0.11 -0.36 -8.80
C ILE A 90 0.68 0.97 -9.30
N ASP A 91 0.19 2.07 -8.72
CA ASP A 91 0.70 3.42 -8.96
C ASP A 91 2.18 3.50 -8.54
N PRO A 92 3.10 3.82 -9.46
CA PRO A 92 4.51 4.04 -9.14
C PRO A 92 4.71 5.04 -8.01
N GLY A 93 3.88 6.08 -7.91
CA GLY A 93 3.96 7.08 -6.85
C GLY A 93 3.71 6.55 -5.43
N VAL A 94 3.19 5.32 -5.29
CA VAL A 94 3.02 4.65 -3.99
C VAL A 94 4.24 3.79 -3.63
N ILE A 95 4.92 3.23 -4.62
CA ILE A 95 5.96 2.21 -4.41
C ILE A 95 7.39 2.71 -4.65
N GLU A 96 7.59 3.75 -5.46
CA GLU A 96 8.90 4.35 -5.68
C GLU A 96 9.51 4.94 -4.39
N PRO A 97 8.74 5.61 -3.50
CA PRO A 97 9.25 6.03 -2.19
C PRO A 97 9.72 4.85 -1.33
N LEU A 98 9.23 3.64 -1.63
CA LEU A 98 9.62 2.40 -0.97
C LEU A 98 10.92 1.79 -1.50
N GLY A 99 11.49 2.35 -2.56
CA GLY A 99 12.59 1.72 -3.31
C GLY A 99 12.14 0.49 -4.09
N LEU A 100 10.83 0.34 -4.30
CA LEU A 100 10.24 -0.73 -5.10
C LEU A 100 9.91 -0.20 -6.50
N THR A 101 9.88 -1.10 -7.48
CA THR A 101 9.48 -0.74 -8.85
C THR A 101 8.39 -1.67 -9.35
N ASN A 102 7.46 -1.13 -10.11
CA ASN A 102 6.47 -1.91 -10.83
C ASN A 102 7.18 -2.58 -12.03
N PRO A 103 7.26 -3.92 -12.11
CA PRO A 103 7.97 -4.59 -13.19
C PRO A 103 7.16 -4.66 -14.51
N PHE A 104 5.88 -4.30 -14.47
CA PHE A 104 4.99 -4.32 -15.61
C PHE A 104 5.14 -3.03 -16.43
N PRO A 105 5.39 -3.11 -17.75
CA PRO A 105 5.40 -1.92 -18.61
C PRO A 105 4.09 -1.14 -18.51
N HIS A 106 4.16 0.18 -18.60
CA HIS A 106 2.99 1.06 -18.55
C HIS A 106 1.91 0.63 -19.56
N GLY A 107 0.64 0.61 -19.11
CA GLY A 107 -0.49 0.16 -19.91
C GLY A 107 -0.62 -1.36 -20.08
N THR A 108 0.17 -2.15 -19.34
CA THR A 108 -0.07 -3.59 -19.25
C THR A 108 -1.41 -3.85 -18.56
N VAL A 109 -2.24 -4.71 -19.15
CA VAL A 109 -3.50 -5.17 -18.57
C VAL A 109 -3.56 -6.69 -18.56
N VAL A 110 -4.40 -7.25 -17.70
CA VAL A 110 -4.66 -8.70 -17.62
C VAL A 110 -5.80 -9.03 -18.57
N LEU A 111 -5.52 -9.83 -19.60
CA LEU A 111 -6.51 -10.25 -20.60
C LEU A 111 -7.31 -11.46 -20.12
N SER A 112 -6.65 -12.44 -19.50
CA SER A 112 -7.32 -13.58 -18.89
C SER A 112 -6.51 -14.20 -17.77
N LEU A 113 -7.21 -14.83 -16.82
CA LEU A 113 -6.61 -15.66 -15.78
C LEU A 113 -7.42 -16.95 -15.67
N ARG A 114 -6.75 -18.11 -15.81
CA ARG A 114 -7.39 -19.42 -15.74
C ARG A 114 -6.57 -20.36 -14.88
N GLN A 115 -7.24 -21.23 -14.14
CA GLN A 115 -6.59 -22.30 -13.38
C GLN A 115 -6.97 -23.66 -13.97
N GLN A 116 -5.97 -24.51 -14.22
CA GLN A 116 -6.14 -25.90 -14.61
C GLN A 116 -5.32 -26.79 -13.67
N GLY A 117 -6.01 -27.41 -12.71
CA GLY A 117 -5.35 -28.17 -11.64
C GLY A 117 -4.43 -27.27 -10.80
N ASP A 118 -3.14 -27.59 -10.77
CA ASP A 118 -2.12 -26.85 -10.02
C ASP A 118 -1.46 -25.70 -10.79
N LEU A 119 -1.84 -25.50 -12.06
CA LEU A 119 -1.30 -24.48 -12.96
C LEU A 119 -2.27 -23.30 -13.08
N VAL A 120 -1.78 -22.10 -12.84
CA VAL A 120 -2.46 -20.84 -13.18
C VAL A 120 -1.81 -20.24 -14.43
N MET A 121 -2.64 -19.90 -15.41
CA MET A 121 -2.25 -19.25 -16.65
C MET A 121 -2.71 -17.80 -16.61
N VAL A 122 -1.77 -16.87 -16.75
CA VAL A 122 -2.02 -15.43 -16.81
C VAL A 122 -1.66 -14.94 -18.20
N ASP A 123 -2.64 -14.41 -18.93
CA ASP A 123 -2.40 -13.75 -20.21
C ASP A 123 -2.47 -12.25 -20.04
N LEU A 124 -1.40 -11.56 -20.43
CA LEU A 124 -1.25 -10.11 -20.35
C LEU A 124 -1.40 -9.49 -21.74
N SER A 125 -1.60 -8.18 -21.80
CA SER A 125 -1.57 -7.44 -23.06
C SER A 125 -0.17 -7.36 -23.67
N ARG A 126 -0.09 -7.02 -24.96
CA ARG A 126 1.18 -6.90 -25.72
C ARG A 126 2.23 -6.00 -25.07
N GLN A 127 1.81 -5.04 -24.26
CA GLN A 127 2.70 -4.15 -23.50
C GLN A 127 3.69 -4.96 -22.64
N ALA A 128 3.27 -6.07 -22.04
CA ALA A 128 4.15 -6.94 -21.25
C ALA A 128 5.34 -7.48 -22.08
N ALA A 129 5.14 -7.77 -23.37
CA ALA A 129 6.19 -8.26 -24.26
C ALA A 129 7.22 -7.18 -24.66
N ARG A 130 6.94 -5.90 -24.38
CA ARG A 130 7.88 -4.79 -24.57
C ARG A 130 9.00 -4.81 -23.54
N GLN A 131 8.87 -5.52 -22.42
CA GLN A 131 9.94 -5.66 -21.44
C GLN A 131 11.07 -6.52 -22.01
N LYS A 132 12.13 -5.87 -22.51
CA LYS A 132 13.30 -6.55 -23.10
C LYS A 132 14.37 -6.89 -22.08
N ASN A 133 14.42 -6.21 -20.93
CA ASN A 133 15.37 -6.54 -19.89
C ASN A 133 15.00 -7.89 -19.26
N PHE A 134 15.94 -8.84 -19.34
CA PHE A 134 15.75 -10.20 -18.84
C PHE A 134 15.46 -10.25 -17.33
N LEU A 135 16.18 -9.46 -16.51
CA LEU A 135 16.00 -9.44 -15.06
C LEU A 135 14.64 -8.83 -14.69
N VAL A 136 14.23 -7.74 -15.35
CA VAL A 136 12.92 -7.11 -15.09
C VAL A 136 11.78 -8.01 -15.55
N ARG A 137 11.92 -8.67 -16.71
CA ARG A 137 10.95 -9.66 -17.17
C ARG A 137 10.83 -10.83 -16.20
N ARG A 138 11.96 -11.33 -15.69
CA ARG A 138 11.98 -12.37 -14.66
C ARG A 138 11.27 -11.87 -13.40
N ALA A 139 11.57 -10.66 -12.92
CA ALA A 139 10.90 -10.06 -11.76
C ALA A 139 9.38 -9.95 -11.96
N MET A 140 8.92 -9.53 -13.13
CA MET A 140 7.50 -9.49 -13.49
C MET A 140 6.81 -10.86 -13.33
N ILE A 141 7.42 -11.92 -13.87
CA ILE A 141 6.89 -13.29 -13.78
C ILE A 141 6.91 -13.78 -12.32
N MET A 142 7.98 -13.45 -11.59
CA MET A 142 8.12 -13.83 -10.19
C MET A 142 7.10 -13.12 -9.28
N SER A 143 6.82 -11.83 -9.51
CA SER A 143 5.79 -11.08 -8.79
C SER A 143 4.41 -11.72 -8.93
N LEU A 144 4.05 -12.15 -10.14
CA LEU A 144 2.82 -12.92 -10.37
C LEU A 144 2.84 -14.28 -9.67
N GLY A 145 3.96 -14.99 -9.79
CA GLY A 145 4.16 -16.30 -9.20
C GLY A 145 3.95 -16.33 -7.69
N HIS A 146 4.61 -15.41 -6.97
CA HIS A 146 4.51 -15.31 -5.52
C HIS A 146 3.16 -14.79 -5.03
N LEU A 147 2.47 -13.96 -5.81
CA LEU A 147 1.10 -13.57 -5.47
C LEU A 147 0.15 -14.78 -5.59
N LEU A 148 0.27 -15.54 -6.69
CA LEU A 148 -0.66 -16.62 -7.02
C LEU A 148 -0.44 -17.90 -6.20
N GLU A 149 0.78 -18.21 -5.78
CA GLU A 149 1.05 -19.39 -4.94
C GLU A 149 0.38 -19.34 -3.56
N GLN A 150 0.00 -18.14 -3.12
CA GLN A 150 -0.71 -17.96 -1.86
C GLN A 150 -2.14 -18.50 -1.92
N PHE A 151 -2.64 -18.85 -3.12
CA PHE A 151 -3.94 -19.49 -3.30
C PHE A 151 -3.82 -21.02 -3.18
N PRO A 152 -4.75 -21.67 -2.45
CA PRO A 152 -4.73 -23.12 -2.30
C PRO A 152 -4.70 -23.85 -3.65
N GLY A 153 -3.81 -24.85 -3.75
CA GLY A 153 -3.69 -25.70 -4.93
C GLY A 153 -2.81 -25.14 -6.05
N VAL A 154 -2.43 -23.86 -6.03
CA VAL A 154 -1.55 -23.27 -7.03
C VAL A 154 -0.09 -23.66 -6.75
N LYS A 155 0.55 -24.35 -7.70
CA LYS A 155 1.97 -24.74 -7.62
C LYS A 155 2.81 -24.21 -8.77
N ARG A 156 2.15 -23.86 -9.87
CA ARG A 156 2.79 -23.48 -11.13
C ARG A 156 2.08 -22.27 -11.72
N VAL A 157 2.85 -21.34 -12.27
CA VAL A 157 2.32 -20.17 -12.98
C VAL A 157 2.93 -20.08 -14.38
N MET A 158 2.10 -19.96 -15.41
CA MET A 158 2.50 -19.64 -16.78
C MET A 158 2.05 -18.23 -17.13
N VAL A 159 2.94 -17.44 -17.73
CA VAL A 159 2.65 -16.05 -18.11
C VAL A 159 2.87 -15.89 -19.62
N SER A 160 1.86 -15.37 -20.31
CA SER A 160 1.89 -15.05 -21.73
C SER A 160 1.54 -13.58 -21.98
N ALA A 161 1.85 -13.10 -23.17
CA ALA A 161 1.31 -11.86 -23.71
C ALA A 161 0.59 -12.15 -25.03
N GLU A 162 -0.73 -11.92 -25.07
CA GLU A 162 -1.60 -12.27 -26.19
C GLU A 162 -1.38 -13.73 -26.67
N GLY A 163 -1.32 -14.66 -25.71
CA GLY A 163 -1.10 -16.09 -25.95
C GLY A 163 0.34 -16.49 -26.25
N VAL A 164 1.27 -15.54 -26.46
CA VAL A 164 2.70 -15.83 -26.67
C VAL A 164 3.40 -15.96 -25.32
N PRO A 165 4.02 -17.11 -24.99
CA PRO A 165 4.71 -17.28 -23.71
C PRO A 165 5.81 -16.23 -23.49
N LEU A 166 5.83 -15.63 -22.31
CA LEU A 166 6.89 -14.67 -21.92
C LEU A 166 8.12 -15.36 -21.31
N THR A 167 7.98 -16.64 -20.93
CA THR A 167 9.04 -17.50 -20.38
C THR A 167 9.75 -18.29 -21.49
N THR A 168 11.08 -18.20 -21.57
CA THR A 168 11.94 -19.03 -22.46
C THR A 168 12.73 -20.13 -21.73
N PHE A 169 12.42 -20.42 -20.46
CA PHE A 169 13.08 -21.51 -19.73
C PHE A 169 12.39 -22.85 -20.00
N GLY A 170 13.17 -23.94 -20.01
CA GLY A 170 12.81 -25.33 -20.41
C GLY A 170 11.65 -26.03 -19.69
N GLY A 171 10.82 -25.28 -18.97
CA GLY A 171 9.46 -25.64 -18.62
C GLY A 171 8.70 -24.33 -18.50
N MET A 172 7.63 -24.15 -19.28
CA MET A 172 6.84 -22.91 -19.43
C MET A 172 6.11 -22.45 -18.15
N THR A 173 6.56 -22.89 -16.98
CA THR A 173 5.91 -22.70 -15.68
C THR A 173 6.92 -22.31 -14.60
N PHE A 174 6.62 -21.24 -13.86
CA PHE A 174 7.37 -20.82 -12.68
C PHE A 174 6.96 -21.64 -11.46
N ARG A 175 7.96 -22.08 -10.66
CA ARG A 175 7.78 -22.60 -9.30
C ARG A 175 8.30 -21.55 -8.30
N PRO A 176 7.42 -20.94 -7.51
CA PRO A 176 7.83 -19.97 -6.51
C PRO A 176 8.64 -20.62 -5.38
N GLY A 177 9.51 -19.82 -4.74
CA GLY A 177 10.41 -20.25 -3.66
C GLY A 177 11.90 -19.90 -3.86
N SER A 178 12.26 -19.22 -4.95
CA SER A 178 13.66 -18.87 -5.27
C SER A 178 14.02 -17.40 -5.08
N LEU A 179 13.08 -16.56 -4.65
CA LEU A 179 13.33 -15.14 -4.46
C LEU A 179 13.85 -14.82 -3.07
N GLN A 180 14.92 -14.06 -3.03
CA GLN A 180 15.36 -13.39 -1.81
C GLN A 180 14.40 -12.23 -1.54
N VAL A 181 13.50 -12.42 -0.58
CA VAL A 181 12.63 -11.36 -0.07
C VAL A 181 13.40 -10.55 0.97
N VAL A 182 13.47 -9.23 0.79
CA VAL A 182 14.02 -8.36 1.82
C VAL A 182 12.97 -8.11 2.90
N SER A 183 13.41 -8.10 4.16
CA SER A 183 12.56 -7.67 5.26
C SER A 183 12.13 -6.22 5.03
N PRO A 184 10.84 -5.91 5.23
CA PRO A 184 10.40 -4.55 5.11
C PRO A 184 11.00 -3.74 6.27
N GLY A 185 11.53 -2.53 5.97
CA GLY A 185 12.12 -1.66 6.98
C GLY A 185 11.07 -1.10 7.97
N PRO A 186 11.44 -0.14 8.84
CA PRO A 186 10.47 0.56 9.69
C PRO A 186 9.32 1.15 8.89
N PRO A 187 8.08 1.18 9.42
CA PRO A 187 6.94 1.77 8.73
C PRO A 187 7.16 3.26 8.46
N ARG A 188 6.70 3.74 7.30
CA ARG A 188 6.90 5.13 6.89
C ARG A 188 5.76 5.64 6.01
N PRO A 189 5.49 6.96 6.01
CA PRO A 189 4.57 7.56 5.07
C PRO A 189 5.09 7.40 3.64
N VAL A 190 4.18 7.19 2.70
CA VAL A 190 4.45 7.04 1.26
C VAL A 190 3.84 8.14 0.42
N GLY A 191 2.90 8.91 0.97
CA GLY A 191 2.32 10.01 0.23
C GLY A 191 1.34 10.83 1.05
N VAL A 192 1.14 12.06 0.57
CA VAL A 192 0.16 13.02 1.10
C VAL A 192 -0.76 13.41 -0.05
N VAL A 193 -2.06 13.30 0.18
CA VAL A 193 -3.10 13.67 -0.79
C VAL A 193 -4.11 14.58 -0.13
N GLY A 194 -4.57 15.60 -0.86
CA GLY A 194 -5.64 16.49 -0.41
C GLY A 194 -6.96 16.17 -1.10
N SER A 195 -8.07 16.47 -0.44
CA SER A 195 -9.37 16.65 -1.07
C SER A 195 -9.81 18.10 -0.96
N TRP A 196 -10.43 18.62 -2.01
CA TRP A 196 -10.92 20.00 -2.08
C TRP A 196 -12.40 20.00 -2.46
N SER A 197 -13.17 20.93 -1.90
CA SER A 197 -14.55 21.16 -2.34
C SER A 197 -14.77 22.50 -3.01
N GLY A 198 -15.72 22.49 -3.94
CA GLY A 198 -16.20 23.65 -4.68
C GLY A 198 -15.15 24.25 -5.63
N SER A 199 -15.58 25.29 -6.37
CA SER A 199 -14.71 26.07 -7.27
C SER A 199 -13.70 26.96 -6.53
N GLY A 200 -13.76 27.01 -5.19
CA GLY A 200 -12.95 27.89 -4.34
C GLY A 200 -11.64 27.29 -3.84
N GLY A 201 -11.33 26.03 -4.12
CA GLY A 201 -10.03 25.44 -3.78
C GLY A 201 -9.76 25.36 -2.27
N LYS A 202 -10.81 25.14 -1.47
CA LYS A 202 -10.69 24.91 -0.02
C LYS A 202 -10.38 23.44 0.25
N VAL A 203 -9.27 23.16 0.95
CA VAL A 203 -8.96 21.79 1.42
C VAL A 203 -9.96 21.38 2.48
N GLU A 204 -10.59 20.24 2.27
CA GLU A 204 -11.47 19.58 3.25
C GLU A 204 -10.72 18.54 4.06
N GLU A 205 -9.84 17.77 3.42
CA GLU A 205 -9.13 16.68 4.05
C GLU A 205 -7.71 16.57 3.49
N ILE A 206 -6.76 16.21 4.36
CA ILE A 206 -5.41 15.80 3.98
C ILE A 206 -5.21 14.38 4.48
N ALA A 207 -5.04 13.44 3.57
CA ALA A 207 -4.75 12.05 3.90
C ALA A 207 -3.25 11.76 3.75
N VAL A 208 -2.69 11.10 4.75
CA VAL A 208 -1.34 10.55 4.72
C VAL A 208 -1.41 9.04 4.74
N TRP A 209 -0.81 8.42 3.73
CA TRP A 209 -0.76 6.97 3.58
C TRP A 209 0.58 6.44 4.09
N PHE A 210 0.54 5.31 4.78
CA PHE A 210 1.71 4.52 5.18
C PHE A 210 1.92 3.35 4.22
N ASP A 211 3.15 2.84 4.22
CA ASP A 211 3.56 1.70 3.39
C ASP A 211 2.92 0.37 3.80
N ARG A 212 2.35 0.32 5.00
CA ARG A 212 1.63 -0.82 5.57
C ARG A 212 0.67 -0.38 6.68
N PRO A 213 -0.20 -1.27 7.17
CA PRO A 213 -1.05 -0.97 8.32
C PRO A 213 -0.24 -0.62 9.57
N VAL A 214 -0.61 0.46 10.24
CA VAL A 214 0.09 0.99 11.41
C VAL A 214 -0.85 1.54 12.47
N THR A 215 -0.41 1.52 13.72
CA THR A 215 -0.97 2.38 14.77
C THR A 215 -0.11 3.62 14.91
N VAL A 216 -0.69 4.78 14.62
CA VAL A 216 -0.02 6.09 14.76
C VAL A 216 -0.21 6.62 16.17
N SER A 217 0.87 6.97 16.85
CA SER A 217 0.87 7.49 18.22
C SER A 217 1.22 8.98 18.31
N ASP A 218 1.90 9.52 17.29
CA ASP A 218 2.24 10.93 17.19
C ASP A 218 2.15 11.33 15.71
N PHE A 219 1.51 12.46 15.42
CA PHE A 219 1.28 12.91 14.06
C PHE A 219 0.97 14.41 14.00
N HIS A 220 1.70 15.12 13.14
CA HIS A 220 1.39 16.49 12.76
C HIS A 220 1.87 16.79 11.36
N LEU A 221 1.12 17.66 10.69
CA LEU A 221 1.48 18.20 9.38
C LEU A 221 1.99 19.62 9.54
N ARG A 222 3.01 19.99 8.77
CA ARG A 222 3.45 21.38 8.63
C ARG A 222 3.38 21.83 7.17
N ASP A 223 3.03 23.08 6.95
CA ASP A 223 3.11 23.73 5.64
C ASP A 223 4.57 23.98 5.23
N ASP A 224 4.79 24.48 4.02
CA ASP A 224 6.12 24.76 3.45
C ASP A 224 6.93 25.81 4.23
N VAL A 225 6.28 26.58 5.11
CA VAL A 225 6.91 27.60 5.97
C VAL A 225 7.20 27.02 7.37
N GLY A 226 6.73 25.81 7.66
CA GLY A 226 6.91 25.10 8.93
C GLY A 226 5.79 25.31 9.93
N HIS A 227 4.70 26.01 9.58
CA HIS A 227 3.56 26.15 10.47
C HIS A 227 2.76 24.87 10.56
N VAL A 228 2.36 24.50 11.78
CA VAL A 228 1.51 23.33 12.01
C VAL A 228 0.13 23.56 11.40
N ILE A 229 -0.32 22.63 10.57
CA ILE A 229 -1.68 22.61 10.04
C ILE A 229 -2.58 22.02 11.12
N ILE A 230 -3.32 22.89 11.80
CA ILE A 230 -4.23 22.48 12.88
C ILE A 230 -5.49 21.84 12.30
N GLY A 231 -5.87 20.68 12.82
CA GLY A 231 -7.06 19.97 12.40
C GLY A 231 -7.37 18.77 13.29
N GLU A 232 -8.53 18.17 13.04
CA GLU A 232 -8.92 16.90 13.66
C GLU A 232 -8.26 15.73 12.90
N ILE A 233 -7.62 14.81 13.63
CA ILE A 233 -6.95 13.65 13.06
C ILE A 233 -7.84 12.42 13.25
N LYS A 234 -8.23 11.79 12.16
CA LYS A 234 -9.04 10.56 12.11
C LYS A 234 -8.26 9.42 11.49
N ARG A 235 -8.56 8.19 11.90
CA ARG A 235 -8.00 6.99 11.25
C ARG A 235 -8.62 6.75 9.88
N GLN A 236 -7.87 6.07 9.02
CA GLN A 236 -8.38 5.53 7.77
C GLN A 236 -8.72 4.03 7.89
N PRO A 237 -9.63 3.52 7.04
CA PRO A 237 -9.80 2.08 6.87
C PRO A 237 -8.48 1.35 6.61
N PHE A 238 -8.42 0.08 7.00
CA PHE A 238 -7.23 -0.77 6.86
C PHE A 238 -6.02 -0.33 7.69
N ASP A 239 -6.16 0.65 8.58
CA ASP A 239 -5.06 1.23 9.36
C ASP A 239 -3.89 1.71 8.46
N LEU A 240 -4.16 2.00 7.17
CA LEU A 240 -3.15 2.37 6.15
C LEU A 240 -2.81 3.86 6.15
N GLY A 241 -3.42 4.64 7.02
CA GLY A 241 -3.23 6.08 7.00
C GLY A 241 -4.03 6.83 8.05
N VAL A 242 -3.80 8.13 8.04
CA VAL A 242 -4.49 9.11 8.87
C VAL A 242 -5.04 10.22 7.97
N ARG A 243 -6.20 10.75 8.34
CA ARG A 243 -6.84 11.89 7.67
C ARG A 243 -6.82 13.05 8.65
N LEU A 244 -6.37 14.20 8.19
CA LEU A 244 -6.45 15.46 8.92
C LEU A 244 -7.54 16.29 8.26
N GLN A 245 -8.57 16.65 9.03
CA GLN A 245 -9.59 17.62 8.64
C GLN A 245 -9.18 19.00 9.20
N PRO A 246 -8.72 19.94 8.35
CA PRO A 246 -8.20 21.21 8.83
C PRO A 246 -9.27 22.04 9.57
N ALA A 247 -8.91 22.61 10.72
CA ALA A 247 -9.82 23.42 11.56
C ALA A 247 -10.15 24.78 10.93
N SER A 248 -9.19 25.35 10.20
CA SER A 248 -9.38 26.45 9.26
C SER A 248 -9.09 25.93 7.86
N SER A 249 -9.37 26.70 6.81
CA SER A 249 -9.00 26.32 5.45
C SER A 249 -7.64 26.91 5.13
N PRO A 250 -6.52 26.22 5.44
CA PRO A 250 -5.22 26.70 5.02
C PRO A 250 -5.24 26.83 3.51
N VAL A 251 -4.57 27.86 2.98
CA VAL A 251 -4.39 28.04 1.53
C VAL A 251 -3.38 26.99 1.07
N LEU A 252 -3.83 25.74 0.95
CA LEU A 252 -3.06 24.63 0.43
C LEU A 252 -3.44 24.41 -1.03
N ARG A 253 -2.41 24.27 -1.86
CA ARG A 253 -2.54 24.04 -3.30
C ARG A 253 -1.85 22.74 -3.64
N GLU A 254 -2.35 22.08 -4.67
CA GLU A 254 -1.64 20.97 -5.28
C GLU A 254 -0.19 21.37 -5.63
N GLY A 255 0.74 20.44 -5.42
CA GLY A 255 2.17 20.64 -5.61
C GLY A 255 2.91 21.30 -4.43
N MET A 256 2.19 21.90 -3.47
CA MET A 256 2.83 22.46 -2.27
C MET A 256 3.53 21.38 -1.46
N ARG A 257 4.66 21.74 -0.84
CA ARG A 257 5.33 20.85 0.11
C ARG A 257 4.58 20.83 1.43
N VAL A 258 4.44 19.62 1.96
CA VAL A 258 3.89 19.34 3.27
C VAL A 258 4.88 18.47 4.01
N HIS A 259 5.24 18.87 5.22
CA HIS A 259 6.09 18.10 6.10
C HIS A 259 5.23 17.22 6.99
N VAL A 260 5.43 15.92 6.89
CA VAL A 260 4.79 14.94 7.75
C VAL A 260 5.75 14.61 8.87
N VAL A 261 5.30 14.72 10.11
CA VAL A 261 6.03 14.25 11.28
C VAL A 261 5.20 13.15 11.90
N TRP A 262 5.82 12.01 12.17
CA TRP A 262 5.09 10.84 12.65
C TRP A 262 5.89 10.01 13.64
N LYS A 263 5.14 9.27 14.46
CA LYS A 263 5.58 8.06 15.14
C LYS A 263 4.49 7.02 15.03
N ALA A 264 4.84 5.86 14.51
CA ALA A 264 3.92 4.77 14.25
C ALA A 264 4.57 3.40 14.55
N VAL A 265 3.74 2.42 14.89
CA VAL A 265 4.13 1.03 15.10
C VAL A 265 3.33 0.13 14.17
N ASP A 266 3.99 -0.81 13.49
CA ASP A 266 3.30 -1.81 12.68
C ASP A 266 2.82 -3.00 13.51
N ALA A 267 2.06 -3.91 12.89
CA ALA A 267 1.50 -5.06 13.60
C ALA A 267 2.53 -6.14 13.98
N LEU A 268 3.78 -6.00 13.53
CA LEU A 268 4.92 -6.81 13.96
C LEU A 268 5.73 -6.14 15.09
N GLY A 269 5.37 -4.92 15.49
CA GLY A 269 6.03 -4.17 16.55
C GLY A 269 7.21 -3.31 16.07
N ALA A 270 7.45 -3.21 14.75
CA ALA A 270 8.48 -2.33 14.23
C ALA A 270 8.04 -0.86 14.37
N VAL A 271 8.92 -0.03 14.94
CA VAL A 271 8.65 1.39 15.18
C VAL A 271 9.27 2.23 14.06
N GLY A 272 8.45 3.03 13.41
CA GLY A 272 8.86 4.05 12.46
C GLY A 272 8.58 5.44 13.02
N GLN A 273 9.57 6.33 12.95
CA GLN A 273 9.43 7.72 13.38
C GLN A 273 10.32 8.64 12.56
N GLY A 274 9.90 9.88 12.40
CA GLY A 274 10.73 10.87 11.72
C GLY A 274 9.93 12.02 11.11
N GLU A 275 10.59 12.70 10.18
CA GLU A 275 10.04 13.79 9.38
C GLU A 275 10.39 13.56 7.90
N SER A 276 9.43 13.81 7.02
CA SER A 276 9.50 13.59 5.58
C SER A 276 8.69 14.67 4.89
N THR A 277 9.21 15.14 3.75
CA THR A 277 8.56 16.15 2.94
C THR A 277 7.92 15.49 1.72
N PHE A 278 6.65 15.80 1.48
CA PHE A 278 5.91 15.32 0.31
C PHE A 278 5.32 16.50 -0.46
N HIS A 279 5.11 16.31 -1.76
CA HIS A 279 4.26 17.20 -2.53
C HIS A 279 2.80 16.77 -2.35
N LEU A 280 1.95 17.72 -1.96
CA LEU A 280 0.51 17.52 -1.83
C LEU A 280 -0.08 17.24 -3.22
N ARG A 281 -0.64 16.05 -3.42
CA ARG A 281 -1.31 15.67 -4.67
C ARG A 281 -2.83 15.78 -4.54
N HIS A 282 -3.53 15.97 -5.65
CA HIS A 282 -4.98 15.80 -5.64
C HIS A 282 -5.35 14.33 -5.43
N LEU A 283 -6.29 14.05 -4.51
CA LEU A 283 -6.90 12.71 -4.44
C LEU A 283 -7.59 12.48 -5.79
N PRO A 284 -7.21 11.45 -6.58
CA PRO A 284 -7.94 11.16 -7.79
C PRO A 284 -9.39 10.87 -7.39
N THR A 285 -10.34 11.61 -7.96
CA THR A 285 -11.76 11.24 -7.89
C THR A 285 -11.87 9.87 -8.52
N THR A 286 -11.93 8.82 -7.70
CA THR A 286 -12.17 7.46 -8.18
C THR A 286 -13.55 7.44 -8.81
N THR A 287 -13.61 7.53 -10.14
CA THR A 287 -14.74 7.00 -10.91
C THR A 287 -14.79 5.50 -10.63
N HIS A 288 -15.82 5.10 -9.88
CA HIS A 288 -16.17 3.71 -9.63
C HIS A 288 -16.42 2.94 -10.93
#